data_AF-A0A959NAN7-F1
#
_entry.id   AF-A0A959NAN7-F1
#
_cell.length_a   1.000
_cell.length_b   1.000
_cell.length_c   1.000
_cell.angle_alpha   90.00
_cell.angle_beta   90.00
_cell.angle_gamma   90.00
#
_symmetry.space_group_name_H-M   'P 1'
#
loop_
_entity.id
_entity.type
_entity.pdbx_description
1 polymer ?
#
loop_
_entity_poly.entity_id
_entity_poly.type
_entity_poly.pdbx_seq_one_letter_code
_entity_poly.pdbx_strand_id
1 'polypeptide(L)'
;MTTTPPESTGKSTLISALKLIFYLYLFFLSLELMGAGMKMFGKGFSQMLIETTTNPFVGLFIGILSTSIIQSSSSTTSMVVAMVASGAFSHDPAVSIILAIPIIMGAN
;
A
#
# COMPACT_ATOMS: atom_id res chain seq x y z
N MET A 1 -46.00 16.03 20.79
CA MET A 1 -45.40 16.65 19.59
C MET A 1 -44.73 17.95 20.02
N THR A 2 -43.42 17.93 20.25
CA THR A 2 -42.60 19.16 20.30
C THR A 2 -41.23 18.80 19.73
N THR A 3 -40.89 19.51 18.67
CA THR A 3 -39.75 19.34 17.79
C THR A 3 -38.47 19.82 18.49
N THR A 4 -37.48 18.94 18.62
CA THR A 4 -36.13 19.33 19.03
C THR A 4 -35.36 19.93 17.84
N PRO A 5 -34.64 21.04 18.03
CA PRO A 5 -33.89 21.72 16.97
C PRO A 5 -32.57 20.98 16.63
N PRO A 6 -32.11 21.01 15.36
CA PRO A 6 -30.88 20.34 14.92
C PRO A 6 -29.69 21.32 14.96
N GLU A 7 -28.81 21.21 15.97
CA GLU A 7 -27.62 22.07 16.03
C GLU A 7 -26.42 21.37 16.69
N SER A 8 -25.65 20.61 15.90
CA SER A 8 -24.24 20.21 16.19
C SER A 8 -23.60 19.34 15.07
N THR A 9 -24.30 19.03 13.98
CA THR A 9 -23.81 18.11 12.93
C THR A 9 -22.73 18.73 12.02
N GLY A 10 -22.68 20.06 11.90
CA GLY A 10 -21.75 20.74 11.00
C GLY A 10 -20.28 20.64 11.42
N LYS A 11 -19.98 20.79 12.72
CA LYS A 11 -18.60 20.78 13.24
C LYS A 11 -17.97 19.39 13.17
N SER A 12 -18.73 18.33 13.44
CA SER A 12 -18.22 16.95 13.36
C SER A 12 -17.95 16.53 11.91
N THR A 13 -18.80 16.94 10.96
CA THR A 13 -18.60 16.66 9.53
C THR A 13 -17.35 17.36 8.99
N LEU A 14 -17.10 18.60 9.41
CA LEU A 14 -15.91 19.37 9.02
C LEU A 14 -14.62 18.71 9.54
N ILE A 15 -14.62 18.26 10.80
CA ILE A 15 -13.49 17.51 11.38
C ILE A 15 -13.27 16.19 10.64
N SER A 16 -14.33 15.46 10.27
CA SER A 16 -14.24 14.22 9.49
C SER A 16 -13.68 14.46 8.09
N ALA A 17 -14.09 15.54 7.41
CA ALA A 17 -13.53 15.92 6.11
C ALA A 17 -12.04 16.26 6.20
N LEU A 18 -11.63 16.96 7.27
CA LEU A 18 -10.23 17.29 7.51
C LEU A 18 -9.38 16.05 7.79
N LYS A 19 -9.91 15.09 8.56
CA LYS A 19 -9.29 13.76 8.75
C LYS A 19 -9.17 12.98 7.45
N LEU A 20 -10.20 12.99 6.61
CA LEU A 20 -10.18 12.33 5.30
C LEU A 20 -9.05 12.90 4.43
N ILE A 21 -8.94 14.23 4.35
CA ILE A 21 -7.88 14.91 3.59
C ILE A 21 -6.50 14.55 4.15
N PHE A 22 -6.35 14.51 5.48
CA PHE A 22 -5.10 14.10 6.13
C PHE A 22 -4.71 12.66 5.80
N TYR A 23 -5.65 11.70 5.89
CA TYR A 23 -5.40 10.30 5.52
C TYR A 23 -5.11 10.14 4.03
N LEU A 24 -5.78 10.90 3.17
CA LEU A 24 -5.52 10.91 1.73
C LEU A 24 -4.11 11.44 1.42
N TYR A 25 -3.67 12.49 2.12
CA TYR A 25 -2.32 13.01 2.01
C TYR A 25 -1.28 11.98 2.45
N LEU A 26 -1.47 11.37 3.63
CA LEU A 26 -0.60 10.28 4.10
C LEU A 26 -0.59 9.07 3.16
N PHE A 27 -1.72 8.77 2.52
CA PHE A 27 -1.83 7.71 1.54
C PHE A 27 -0.92 8.00 0.33
N PHE A 28 -1.06 9.17 -0.30
CA PHE A 28 -0.18 9.56 -1.43
C PHE A 28 1.30 9.62 -1.03
N LEU A 29 1.63 10.14 0.15
CA LEU A 29 2.99 10.14 0.68
C LEU A 29 3.55 8.71 0.81
N SER A 30 2.72 7.77 1.28
CA SER A 30 3.11 6.36 1.39
C SER A 30 3.38 5.73 0.01
N LEU A 31 2.63 6.13 -1.03
CA LEU A 31 2.87 5.67 -2.40
C LEU A 31 4.19 6.19 -2.97
N GLU A 32 4.50 7.47 -2.71
CA GLU A 32 5.76 8.07 -3.13
C GLU A 32 6.96 7.39 -2.44
N LEU A 33 6.86 7.13 -1.14
CA LEU A 33 7.86 6.40 -0.37
C LEU A 33 8.03 4.96 -0.86
N MET A 34 6.95 4.29 -1.26
CA MET A 34 7.01 2.92 -1.80
C MET A 34 7.70 2.88 -3.17
N GLY A 35 7.43 3.85 -4.05
CA GLY A 35 8.14 3.99 -5.32
C GLY A 35 9.64 4.27 -5.12
N ALA A 36 9.99 5.15 -4.18
CA ALA A 36 11.38 5.42 -3.81
C ALA A 36 12.06 4.18 -3.18
N GLY A 37 11.34 3.46 -2.33
CA GLY A 37 11.78 2.20 -1.72
C GLY A 37 12.10 1.16 -2.78
N MET A 38 11.18 0.88 -3.71
CA MET A 38 11.41 -0.11 -4.77
C MET A 38 12.63 0.20 -5.64
N LYS A 39 12.93 1.49 -5.86
CA LYS A 39 14.18 1.90 -6.53
C LYS A 39 15.44 1.56 -5.71
N MET A 40 15.33 1.56 -4.38
CA MET A 40 16.40 1.22 -3.44
C MET A 40 16.54 -0.31 -3.20
N PHE A 41 15.49 -1.08 -3.44
CA PHE A 41 15.45 -2.56 -3.37
C PHE A 41 16.34 -3.27 -4.42
N GLY A 42 17.18 -2.55 -5.15
CA GLY A 42 18.16 -3.09 -6.09
C GLY A 42 19.30 -3.87 -5.43
N LYS A 43 20.48 -3.87 -6.06
CA LYS A 43 21.60 -4.79 -5.76
C LYS A 43 21.99 -4.90 -4.27
N GLY A 44 21.91 -3.82 -3.50
CA GLY A 44 22.26 -3.82 -2.07
C GLY A 44 21.27 -4.59 -1.19
N PHE A 45 19.96 -4.49 -1.49
CA PHE A 45 18.94 -5.27 -0.78
C PHE A 45 19.06 -6.75 -1.09
N SER A 46 19.29 -7.10 -2.36
CA SER A 46 19.49 -8.50 -2.77
C SER A 46 20.70 -9.15 -2.08
N GLN A 47 21.82 -8.42 -1.93
CA GLN A 47 22.99 -8.92 -1.20
C GLN A 47 22.70 -9.13 0.29
N MET A 48 22.06 -8.16 0.94
CA MET A 48 21.64 -8.28 2.35
C MET A 48 20.68 -9.45 2.56
N LEU A 49 19.75 -9.68 1.63
CA LEU A 49 18.79 -10.78 1.70
C LEU A 49 19.49 -12.14 1.57
N ILE A 50 20.46 -12.26 0.67
CA ILE A 50 21.27 -13.49 0.50
C ILE A 50 22.07 -13.77 1.78
N GLU A 51 22.75 -12.77 2.34
CA GLU A 51 23.53 -12.93 3.57
C GLU A 51 22.65 -13.33 4.77
N THR A 52 21.47 -12.71 4.89
CA THR A 52 20.53 -12.97 6.00
C THR A 52 19.80 -14.32 5.86
N THR A 53 19.56 -14.77 4.63
CA THR A 53 18.88 -16.05 4.34
C THR A 53 19.82 -17.27 4.47
N THR A 54 21.13 -17.05 4.67
CA THR A 54 22.08 -18.13 4.99
C THR A 54 21.63 -18.97 6.19
N ASN A 55 20.86 -18.39 7.12
CA ASN A 55 20.21 -19.12 8.20
C ASN A 55 18.74 -19.45 7.86
N PRO A 56 18.38 -20.73 7.63
CA PRO A 56 17.04 -21.13 7.21
C PRO A 56 15.95 -20.79 8.23
N PHE A 57 16.27 -20.71 9.52
CA PHE A 57 15.30 -20.30 10.54
C PHE A 57 14.96 -18.81 10.44
N VAL A 58 15.97 -17.96 10.17
CA VAL A 58 15.76 -16.51 10.00
C VAL A 58 14.96 -16.24 8.73
N GLY A 59 15.27 -16.94 7.63
CA GLY A 59 14.48 -16.88 6.40
C GLY A 59 13.01 -17.29 6.61
N LEU A 60 12.77 -18.34 7.39
CA LEU A 60 11.41 -18.79 7.75
C LEU A 60 10.64 -17.72 8.53
N PHE A 61 11.24 -17.12 9.57
CA PHE A 61 10.59 -16.07 10.36
C PHE A 61 10.29 -14.82 9.54
N ILE A 62 11.22 -14.40 8.67
CA ILE A 62 10.99 -13.27 7.75
C ILE A 62 9.84 -13.57 6.80
N GLY A 63 9.78 -14.78 6.23
CA GLY A 63 8.71 -15.20 5.32
C GLY A 63 7.33 -15.25 5.99
N ILE A 64 7.25 -15.81 7.20
CA ILE A 64 6.00 -15.84 8.00
C ILE A 64 5.54 -14.41 8.30
N LEU A 65 6.44 -13.58 8.81
CA LEU A 65 6.12 -12.21 9.22
C LEU A 65 5.71 -11.33 8.02
N SER A 66 6.41 -11.47 6.89
CA SER A 66 6.06 -10.81 5.63
C SER A 66 4.68 -11.24 5.13
N THR A 67 4.37 -12.54 5.17
CA THR A 67 3.08 -13.06 4.70
C THR A 67 1.95 -12.59 5.59
N SER A 68 2.11 -12.68 6.93
CA SER A 68 1.10 -12.21 7.88
C SER A 68 0.73 -10.73 7.74
N ILE A 69 1.66 -9.89 7.24
CA ILE A 69 1.39 -8.46 6.98
C ILE A 69 0.62 -8.25 5.67
N ILE A 70 0.89 -9.04 4.63
CA ILE A 70 0.35 -8.85 3.27
C ILE A 70 -1.01 -9.58 3.07
N GLN A 71 -1.45 -10.39 4.05
CA GLN A 71 -2.54 -11.36 3.89
C GLN A 71 -3.97 -10.80 4.02
N SER A 72 -4.36 -9.89 3.13
CA SER A 72 -5.78 -9.58 2.91
C SER A 72 -5.97 -9.42 1.41
N SER A 73 -6.67 -10.37 0.77
CA SER A 73 -6.86 -10.38 -0.68
C SER A 73 -7.45 -9.07 -1.23
N SER A 74 -8.30 -8.38 -0.45
CA SER A 74 -8.81 -7.05 -0.79
C SER A 74 -7.78 -5.94 -0.56
N SER A 75 -6.95 -6.06 0.48
CA SER A 75 -5.85 -5.11 0.73
C SER A 75 -4.76 -5.21 -0.35
N THR A 76 -4.41 -6.42 -0.78
CA THR A 76 -3.43 -6.66 -1.86
C THR A 76 -3.87 -6.01 -3.16
N THR A 77 -5.12 -6.19 -3.59
CA THR A 77 -5.64 -5.53 -4.80
C THR A 77 -5.61 -4.00 -4.68
N SER A 78 -6.02 -3.45 -3.53
CA SER A 78 -5.98 -2.00 -3.31
C SER A 78 -4.55 -1.43 -3.36
N MET A 79 -3.57 -2.17 -2.83
CA MET A 79 -2.16 -1.80 -2.84
C MET A 79 -1.61 -1.81 -4.27
N VAL A 80 -1.95 -2.81 -5.07
CA VAL A 80 -1.52 -2.91 -6.47
C VAL A 80 -2.09 -1.77 -7.32
N VAL A 81 -3.37 -1.44 -7.16
CA VAL A 81 -3.98 -0.29 -7.84
C VAL A 81 -3.26 1.02 -7.47
N ALA A 82 -2.89 1.18 -6.21
CA ALA A 82 -2.14 2.34 -5.74
C ALA A 82 -0.70 2.38 -6.28
N MET A 83 -0.03 1.23 -6.41
CA MET A 83 1.29 1.11 -7.04
C MET A 83 1.26 1.53 -8.52
N VAL A 84 0.25 1.08 -9.27
CA VAL A 84 0.06 1.46 -10.68
C VAL A 84 -0.17 2.96 -10.80
N ALA A 85 -1.00 3.53 -9.92
CA ALA A 85 -1.26 4.97 -9.89
C ALA A 85 0.01 5.80 -9.58
N SER A 86 0.94 5.26 -8.79
CA SER A 86 2.21 5.90 -8.47
C SER A 86 3.30 5.73 -9.54
N GLY A 87 3.05 4.93 -10.59
CA GLY A 87 4.04 4.64 -11.63
C GLY A 87 5.21 3.78 -11.15
N ALA A 88 5.04 3.05 -10.04
CA ALA A 88 6.13 2.35 -9.38
C ALA A 88 6.58 1.07 -10.11
N PHE A 89 5.75 0.53 -11.01
CA PHE A 89 6.12 -0.56 -11.92
C PHE A 89 6.86 -0.05 -13.17
N SER A 90 6.42 1.07 -13.74
CA SER A 90 7.04 1.73 -14.89
C SER A 90 6.43 3.12 -15.09
N HIS A 91 7.22 4.05 -15.62
CA HIS A 91 6.73 5.38 -16.00
C HIS A 91 5.74 5.32 -17.18
N ASP A 92 5.69 4.21 -17.91
CA ASP A 92 4.69 3.94 -18.93
C ASP A 92 3.41 3.36 -18.29
N PRO A 93 2.26 4.07 -18.38
CA PRO A 93 0.99 3.62 -17.84
C PRO A 93 0.51 2.29 -18.45
N ALA A 94 0.78 2.05 -19.74
CA ALA A 94 0.34 0.84 -20.42
C ALA A 94 1.10 -0.39 -19.90
N VAL A 95 2.41 -0.25 -19.72
CA VAL A 95 3.26 -1.32 -19.16
C VAL A 95 2.90 -1.60 -17.70
N SER A 96 2.67 -0.55 -16.90
CA SER A 96 2.29 -0.70 -15.50
C SER A 96 0.96 -1.45 -15.31
N ILE A 97 -0.03 -1.19 -16.18
CA ILE A 97 -1.32 -1.91 -16.13
C ILE A 97 -1.14 -3.38 -16.51
N ILE A 98 -0.38 -3.67 -17.56
CA ILE A 98 -0.10 -5.05 -18.02
C ILE A 98 0.55 -5.89 -16.91
N LEU A 99 1.48 -5.31 -16.15
CA LEU A 99 2.15 -5.98 -15.03
C LEU A 99 1.23 -6.19 -13.81
N ALA A 100 0.23 -5.34 -13.63
CA ALA A 100 -0.69 -5.40 -12.49
C ALA A 100 -1.90 -6.32 -12.69
N ILE A 101 -2.35 -6.52 -13.94
CA ILE A 101 -3.52 -7.37 -14.26
C ILE A 101 -3.40 -8.79 -13.67
N PRO A 102 -2.29 -9.54 -13.83
CA PRO A 102 -2.16 -10.88 -13.28
C PRO A 102 -2.26 -10.90 -11.75
N ILE A 103 -1.65 -9.89 -11.11
CA ILE A 103 -1.62 -9.73 -9.65
C ILE A 103 -3.05 -9.48 -9.11
N ILE A 104 -3.86 -8.71 -9.82
CA ILE A 104 -5.25 -8.38 -9.43
C ILE A 104 -6.22 -9.54 -9.77
N MET A 105 -6.08 -10.14 -10.94
CA MET A 105 -6.97 -11.20 -11.43
C MET A 105 -6.70 -12.56 -10.76
N GLY A 106 -5.64 -12.67 -9.94
CA GLY A 106 -5.26 -13.92 -9.30
C GLY A 106 -4.79 -14.98 -10.32
N ALA A 107 -4.42 -14.55 -11.52
CA ALA A 107 -3.77 -15.41 -12.50
C ALA A 107 -2.30 -15.53 -12.09
N ASN A 108 -2.00 -16.59 -11.34
CA ASN A 108 -0.63 -16.97 -10.96
C ASN A 108 0.22 -17.32 -12.18
#